data_AF-A0A3C1T8G9-F1
#
_entry.id   AF-A0A3C1T8G9-F1
#
_cell.length_a   1.000
_cell.length_b   1.000
_cell.length_c   1.000
_cell.angle_alpha   90.00
_cell.angle_beta   90.00
_cell.angle_gamma   90.00
#
_symmetry.space_group_name_H-M   'P 1'
#
loop_
_entity.id
_entity.type
_entity.pdbx_description
1 polymer ?
#
loop_
_entity_poly.entity_id
_entity_poly.type
_entity_poly.pdbx_seq_one_letter_code
_entity_poly.pdbx_strand_id
1 'polypeptide(L)'
;MKRLPFLLTASVLSILLIVISCKTVGRIAAKYWLNREIKEFVSGCEDKARLVVGKDNAHKYCDCAVDAVAEQYHNYQDAKKMSLVELLDFVNRCK
;
A
#
# COMPACT_ATOMS: atom_id res chain seq x y z
N MET A 1 34.35 -11.36 -49.34
CA MET A 1 34.76 -10.15 -48.58
C MET A 1 33.78 -9.03 -48.86
N LYS A 2 32.84 -8.76 -47.93
CA LYS A 2 32.50 -7.43 -47.40
C LYS A 2 31.39 -7.61 -46.36
N ARG A 3 31.69 -7.10 -45.17
CA ARG A 3 30.86 -7.15 -43.97
C ARG A 3 29.79 -6.05 -44.05
N LEU A 4 28.80 -6.26 -43.21
CA LEU A 4 28.10 -5.27 -42.40
C LEU A 4 26.70 -4.89 -42.93
N PRO A 5 25.66 -5.23 -42.15
CA PRO A 5 24.27 -5.03 -42.50
C PRO A 5 23.93 -3.55 -42.33
N PHE A 6 23.34 -2.98 -43.36
CA PHE A 6 22.47 -1.82 -43.27
C PHE A 6 21.16 -2.38 -42.64
N LEU A 7 21.03 -2.61 -41.33
CA LEU A 7 20.88 -1.57 -40.30
C LEU A 7 20.41 -0.27 -40.93
N LEU A 8 19.17 0.10 -40.59
CA LEU A 8 18.42 1.26 -41.06
C LEU A 8 17.42 0.88 -42.16
N THR A 9 16.14 1.11 -41.84
CA THR A 9 14.97 1.15 -42.72
C THR A 9 14.15 -0.14 -42.91
N ALA A 10 13.50 -0.58 -41.83
CA ALA A 10 12.11 -1.07 -41.84
C ALA A 10 11.70 -1.42 -40.39
N SER A 11 11.49 -0.45 -39.51
CA SER A 11 10.15 0.11 -39.19
C SER A 11 9.09 -0.95 -38.86
N VAL A 12 8.69 -0.91 -37.58
CA VAL A 12 7.42 -1.34 -36.99
C VAL A 12 7.28 -2.84 -36.67
N LEU A 13 6.87 -3.14 -35.43
CA LEU A 13 6.27 -4.40 -34.96
C LEU A 13 7.04 -5.32 -33.99
N SER A 14 7.86 -4.80 -33.08
CA SER A 14 8.28 -5.57 -31.87
C SER A 14 8.39 -4.72 -30.60
N ILE A 15 7.45 -3.80 -30.38
CA ILE A 15 7.22 -3.23 -29.04
C ILE A 15 6.35 -4.24 -28.27
N LEU A 16 6.97 -5.35 -27.86
CA LEU A 16 6.36 -6.32 -26.93
C LEU A 16 6.56 -5.82 -25.51
N LEU A 17 5.59 -5.02 -25.08
CA LEU A 17 4.98 -4.99 -23.74
C LEU A 17 5.75 -5.77 -22.66
N ILE A 18 6.61 -5.06 -21.93
CA ILE A 18 6.80 -5.35 -20.51
C ILE A 18 6.59 -4.05 -19.75
N VAL A 19 5.33 -3.62 -19.69
CA VAL A 19 4.85 -2.81 -18.56
C VAL A 19 4.97 -3.69 -17.32
N ILE A 20 6.16 -3.70 -16.71
CA ILE A 20 6.33 -4.19 -15.35
C ILE A 20 5.48 -3.25 -14.51
N SER A 21 4.28 -3.72 -14.17
CA SER A 21 3.40 -3.10 -13.18
C SER A 21 4.25 -2.86 -11.94
N CYS A 22 4.65 -1.61 -11.73
CA CYS A 22 5.39 -1.23 -10.55
C CYS A 22 4.40 -1.31 -9.37
N LYS A 23 4.20 -2.51 -8.83
CA LYS A 23 3.58 -2.73 -7.51
C LYS A 23 4.53 -2.31 -6.39
N THR A 24 5.31 -1.26 -6.61
CA THR A 24 6.18 -0.64 -5.64
C THR A 24 5.64 0.75 -5.33
N VAL A 25 4.32 0.87 -5.14
CA VAL A 25 3.78 1.99 -4.36
C VAL A 25 4.21 1.69 -2.93
N GLY A 26 5.34 2.29 -2.53
CA GLY A 26 5.81 2.20 -1.14
C GLY A 26 4.70 2.73 -0.22
N ARG A 27 4.47 2.03 0.89
CA ARG A 27 3.52 2.49 1.90
C ARG A 27 3.94 3.85 2.44
N ILE A 28 3.01 4.79 2.49
CA ILE A 28 3.23 6.09 3.11
C ILE A 28 3.61 5.88 4.59
N ALA A 29 2.99 4.90 5.25
CA ALA A 29 3.31 4.56 6.62
C ALA A 29 4.79 4.22 6.85
N ALA A 30 5.49 3.66 5.84
CA ALA A 30 6.91 3.34 5.95
C ALA A 30 7.84 4.57 5.96
N LYS A 31 7.30 5.77 5.68
CA LYS A 31 8.00 7.05 5.86
C LYS A 31 8.17 7.41 7.34
N TYR A 32 7.21 7.01 8.17
CA TYR A 32 7.12 7.45 9.57
C TYR A 32 7.33 6.31 10.56
N TRP A 33 6.90 5.09 10.21
CA TRP A 33 6.87 3.94 11.10
C TRP A 33 7.78 2.82 10.60
N LEU A 34 8.22 1.98 11.54
CA LEU A 34 8.92 0.74 11.23
C LEU A 34 7.96 -0.29 10.63
N ASN A 35 8.47 -1.17 9.77
CA ASN A 35 7.69 -2.28 9.21
C ASN A 35 7.01 -3.16 10.28
N ARG A 36 7.61 -3.29 11.47
CA ARG A 36 7.01 -4.03 12.58
C ARG A 36 5.80 -3.30 13.16
N GLU A 37 5.86 -1.99 13.27
CA GLU A 37 4.79 -1.13 13.79
C GLU A 37 3.60 -1.09 12.83
N ILE A 38 3.86 -1.03 11.52
CA ILE A 38 2.84 -1.15 10.48
C ILE A 38 2.08 -2.48 10.61
N LYS A 39 2.81 -3.60 10.77
CA LYS A 39 2.19 -4.93 10.95
C LYS A 39 1.39 -5.01 12.25
N GLU A 40 1.94 -4.47 13.35
CA GLU A 40 1.26 -4.43 14.64
C GLU A 40 -0.03 -3.60 14.57
N PHE A 41 0.02 -2.44 13.92
CA PHE A 41 -1.16 -1.61 13.68
C PHE A 41 -2.22 -2.35 12.88
N VAL A 42 -1.88 -2.92 11.72
CA VAL A 42 -2.84 -3.60 10.85
C VAL A 42 -3.50 -4.78 11.58
N SER A 43 -2.70 -5.61 12.26
CA SER A 43 -3.23 -6.72 13.06
C SER A 43 -4.19 -6.26 14.16
N GLY A 44 -3.81 -5.24 14.94
CA GLY A 44 -4.66 -4.70 16.01
C GLY A 44 -5.90 -3.98 15.48
N CYS A 45 -5.81 -3.36 14.30
CA CYS A 45 -6.96 -2.80 13.60
C CYS A 45 -7.93 -3.90 13.19
N GLU A 46 -7.46 -5.02 12.63
CA GLU A 46 -8.31 -6.14 12.21
C GLU A 46 -9.07 -6.78 13.39
N ASP A 47 -8.43 -6.88 14.56
CA ASP A 47 -9.07 -7.34 15.79
C ASP A 47 -10.28 -6.47 16.19
N LYS A 48 -10.14 -5.15 16.03
CA LYS A 48 -11.17 -4.17 16.39
C LYS A 48 -12.23 -3.99 15.30
N ALA A 49 -11.81 -3.94 14.03
CA ALA A 49 -12.66 -3.59 12.89
C ALA A 49 -13.50 -4.76 12.39
N ARG A 50 -13.10 -6.02 12.62
CA ARG A 50 -13.84 -7.22 12.14
C ARG A 50 -15.32 -7.24 12.51
N LEU A 51 -15.69 -6.63 13.64
CA LEU A 51 -17.08 -6.56 14.10
C LEU A 51 -17.93 -5.57 13.29
N VAL A 52 -17.28 -4.62 12.59
CA VAL A 52 -17.92 -3.53 11.86
C VAL A 52 -17.88 -3.75 10.35
N VAL A 53 -16.75 -4.26 9.82
CA VAL A 53 -16.55 -4.45 8.37
C VAL A 53 -16.63 -5.91 7.93
N GLY A 54 -16.78 -6.83 8.88
CA GLY A 54 -16.70 -8.26 8.65
C GLY A 54 -15.26 -8.77 8.66
N LYS A 55 -15.08 -10.02 9.12
CA LYS A 55 -13.75 -10.65 9.27
C LYS A 55 -12.98 -10.69 7.95
N ASP A 56 -13.65 -11.03 6.85
CA ASP A 56 -13.01 -11.20 5.54
C ASP A 56 -12.54 -9.88 4.92
N ASN A 57 -13.15 -8.76 5.32
CA ASN A 57 -12.77 -7.44 4.81
C ASN A 57 -11.86 -6.66 5.76
N ALA A 58 -11.68 -7.13 7.00
CA ALA A 58 -10.93 -6.40 8.02
C ALA A 58 -9.52 -6.05 7.54
N HIS A 59 -8.81 -7.01 6.95
CA HIS A 59 -7.47 -6.80 6.41
C HIS A 59 -7.47 -5.71 5.34
N LYS A 60 -8.33 -5.81 4.32
CA LYS A 60 -8.42 -4.85 3.23
C LYS A 60 -8.59 -3.41 3.73
N TYR A 61 -9.48 -3.18 4.69
CA TYR A 61 -9.76 -1.84 5.17
C TYR A 61 -8.71 -1.31 6.15
N CYS A 62 -8.16 -2.16 7.01
CA CYS A 62 -7.06 -1.80 7.90
C CYS A 62 -5.76 -1.52 7.12
N ASP A 63 -5.53 -2.25 6.03
CA ASP A 63 -4.40 -2.01 5.13
C ASP A 63 -4.51 -0.69 4.38
N CYS A 64 -5.73 -0.29 4.00
CA CYS A 64 -5.99 1.03 3.45
C CYS A 64 -5.81 2.14 4.51
N ALA A 65 -6.26 1.91 5.74
CA ALA A 65 -6.24 2.92 6.79
C ALA A 65 -4.83 3.24 7.31
N VAL A 66 -3.89 2.29 7.29
CA VAL A 66 -2.58 2.45 7.95
C VAL A 66 -1.77 3.64 7.42
N ASP A 67 -1.86 3.93 6.12
CA ASP A 67 -1.14 5.05 5.51
C ASP A 67 -1.70 6.40 5.97
N ALA A 68 -3.03 6.53 6.01
CA ALA A 68 -3.69 7.74 6.49
C ALA A 68 -3.45 7.97 7.99
N VAL A 69 -3.45 6.89 8.78
CA VAL A 69 -3.14 6.98 10.21
C VAL A 69 -1.69 7.39 10.43
N ALA A 70 -0.74 6.78 9.73
CA ALA A 70 0.67 7.09 9.90
C ALA A 70 1.01 8.53 9.45
N GLU A 71 0.32 9.05 8.44
CA GLU A 71 0.43 10.47 8.05
C GLU A 71 -0.15 11.40 9.14
N GLN A 72 -1.26 11.05 9.78
CA GLN A 72 -1.82 11.86 10.87
C GLN A 72 -1.01 11.73 12.17
N TYR A 73 -0.45 10.55 12.43
CA TYR A 73 0.29 10.19 13.63
C TYR A 73 1.69 9.69 13.23
N HIS A 74 2.59 10.62 12.90
CA HIS A 74 3.96 10.29 12.54
C HIS A 74 4.67 9.43 13.60
N ASN A 75 4.31 9.58 14.88
CA ASN A 75 4.77 8.72 15.95
C ASN A 75 3.79 7.57 16.21
N TYR A 76 4.26 6.34 16.06
CA TYR A 76 3.45 5.15 16.28
C TYR A 76 2.89 5.05 17.71
N GLN A 77 3.62 5.50 18.73
CA GLN A 77 3.16 5.45 20.12
C GLN A 77 1.96 6.36 20.37
N ASP A 78 1.79 7.43 19.60
CA ASP A 78 0.60 8.28 19.67
C ASP A 78 -0.57 7.64 18.93
N ALA A 79 -0.31 7.00 17.79
CA ALA A 79 -1.33 6.20 17.10
C ALA A 79 -1.91 5.08 17.98
N LYS A 80 -1.12 4.49 18.88
CA LYS A 80 -1.60 3.46 19.83
C LYS A 80 -2.61 3.99 20.85
N LYS A 81 -2.63 5.29 21.10
CA LYS A 81 -3.53 5.93 22.07
C LYS A 81 -4.88 6.32 21.46
N MET A 82 -5.05 6.16 20.14
CA MET A 82 -6.31 6.51 19.47
C MET A 82 -7.49 5.72 20.04
N SER A 83 -8.63 6.39 20.10
CA SER A 83 -9.87 5.74 20.47
C SER A 83 -10.34 4.77 19.40
N LEU A 84 -11.21 3.84 19.78
CA LEU A 84 -11.85 2.93 18.82
C LEU A 84 -12.68 3.71 17.79
N VAL A 85 -13.33 4.81 18.20
CA VAL A 85 -14.15 5.64 17.31
C VAL A 85 -13.29 6.28 16.23
N GLU A 86 -12.17 6.90 16.60
CA GLU A 86 -11.23 7.49 15.63
C GLU A 86 -10.69 6.43 14.67
N LEU A 87 -10.28 5.27 15.18
CA LEU A 87 -9.83 4.16 14.32
C LEU A 87 -10.90 3.77 13.29
N LEU A 88 -12.15 3.64 13.72
CA LEU A 88 -13.25 3.29 12.84
C LEU A 88 -13.55 4.38 11.81
N ASP A 89 -13.31 5.66 12.12
CA ASP A 89 -13.43 6.73 11.14
C ASP A 89 -12.42 6.59 10.00
N PHE A 90 -11.16 6.22 10.30
CA PHE A 90 -10.18 5.92 9.24
C PHE A 90 -10.61 4.71 8.41
N VAL A 91 -11.03 3.63 9.06
CA VAL A 91 -11.47 2.40 8.40
C VAL A 91 -12.69 2.65 7.51
N ASN A 92 -13.65 3.46 7.96
CA ASN A 92 -14.85 3.76 7.20
C ASN A 92 -14.57 4.63 5.95
N ARG A 93 -13.53 5.48 5.97
CA ARG A 93 -13.09 6.21 4.77
C ARG A 93 -12.52 5.30 3.67
N CYS A 94 -12.19 4.06 4.01
CA CYS A 94 -11.68 3.06 3.09
C CYS A 94 -12.76 2.14 2.49
N LYS A 95 -14.03 2.27 2.91
CA LYS A 95 -15.17 1.50 2.37
C LYS A 95 -15.45 1.85 0.92
#